data_AF-A0A1Y2G7W9-F1
#
_entry.id   AF-A0A1Y2G7W9-F1
#
_cell.length_a   1.000
_cell.length_b   1.000
_cell.length_c   1.000
_cell.angle_alpha   90.00
_cell.angle_beta   90.00
_cell.angle_gamma   90.00
#
_symmetry.space_group_name_H-M   'P 1'
#
loop_
_entity.id
_entity.type
_entity.pdbx_description
1 polymer ?
#
loop_
_entity_poly.entity_id
_entity_poly.type
_entity_poly.pdbx_seq_one_letter_code
_entity_poly.pdbx_strand_id
1 'polypeptide(L)'
;MTTNPPKDTDGIIPWTSFLGHVPGADYFKQLKRPHEIRYLDYLKFCNVHSEDMRKYDSHWRNVILRALQNSGCAILEQEYSRLDKEWKKDVSEREQFWRELRINEIEQDDARFNKELMDSVKRNAVDQLNMTYKDFTWKLDAEFGMHSAYVYR
;
A
#
# COMPACT_ATOMS: atom_id res chain seq x y z
N MET A 1 57.93 20.93 -6.39
CA MET A 1 56.82 19.95 -6.33
C MET A 1 55.72 20.57 -5.50
N THR A 2 54.78 21.27 -6.13
CA THR A 2 53.63 21.91 -5.48
C THR A 2 52.50 20.90 -5.46
N THR A 3 52.30 20.23 -4.33
CA THR A 3 51.11 19.42 -4.06
C THR A 3 49.94 20.37 -3.91
N ASN A 4 49.05 20.41 -4.90
CA ASN A 4 47.76 21.07 -4.77
C ASN A 4 47.00 20.42 -3.60
N PRO A 5 46.40 21.21 -2.69
CA PRO A 5 45.53 20.66 -1.65
C PRO A 5 44.31 19.98 -2.30
N PRO A 6 43.72 18.97 -1.64
CA PRO A 6 42.50 18.35 -2.11
C PRO A 6 41.42 19.42 -2.22
N LYS A 7 40.74 19.50 -3.37
CA LYS A 7 39.54 20.32 -3.54
C LYS A 7 38.51 19.85 -2.51
N ASP A 8 38.24 20.71 -1.54
CA ASP A 8 37.07 20.62 -0.69
C ASP A 8 35.83 20.38 -1.57
N THR A 9 35.21 19.21 -1.40
CA THR A 9 33.83 19.00 -1.87
C THR A 9 32.92 19.77 -0.92
N ASP A 10 32.87 21.07 -1.11
CA ASP A 10 31.93 21.98 -0.46
C ASP A 10 30.50 21.50 -0.70
N GLY A 11 29.90 20.88 0.32
CA GLY A 11 28.56 21.22 0.78
C GLY A 11 27.39 21.24 -0.20
N ILE A 12 27.41 20.44 -1.28
CA ILE A 12 26.22 20.30 -2.14
C ILE A 12 25.16 19.54 -1.36
N ILE A 13 24.29 20.28 -0.68
CA ILE A 13 23.09 19.73 -0.03
C ILE A 13 22.25 19.06 -1.12
N PRO A 14 21.99 17.75 -1.04
CA PRO A 14 21.13 17.06 -2.00
C PRO A 14 19.75 17.74 -2.05
N TRP A 15 19.19 17.91 -3.24
CA TRP A 15 17.86 18.53 -3.38
C TRP A 15 16.77 17.78 -2.59
N THR A 16 16.96 16.47 -2.38
CA THR A 16 16.06 15.62 -1.59
C THR A 16 16.05 16.00 -0.10
N SER A 17 17.12 16.60 0.42
CA SER A 17 17.21 17.07 1.81
C SER A 17 16.17 18.16 2.12
N PHE A 18 15.80 18.97 1.13
CA PHE A 18 14.75 19.99 1.26
C PHE A 18 13.36 19.38 1.47
N LEU A 19 13.17 18.10 1.10
CA LEU A 19 11.93 17.35 1.24
C LEU A 19 12.02 16.29 2.36
N GLY A 20 13.06 16.32 3.20
CA GLY A 20 13.23 15.33 4.28
C GLY A 20 12.11 15.34 5.33
N HIS A 21 11.34 16.43 5.41
CA HIS A 21 10.29 16.65 6.41
C HIS A 21 8.87 16.43 5.87
N VAL A 22 8.69 16.19 4.57
CA VAL A 22 7.34 16.01 3.98
C VAL A 22 6.87 14.55 4.12
N PRO A 23 5.55 14.30 4.15
CA PRO A 23 5.01 12.94 4.10
C PRO A 23 5.55 12.15 2.90
N GLY A 24 5.94 10.90 3.12
CA GLY A 24 6.54 10.07 2.08
C GLY A 24 7.91 10.57 1.59
N ALA A 25 8.69 11.25 2.44
CA ALA A 25 10.05 11.74 2.13
C ALA A 25 10.93 10.69 1.41
N ASP A 26 10.76 9.41 1.72
CA ASP A 26 11.53 8.32 1.11
C ASP A 26 11.24 8.12 -0.38
N TYR A 27 10.06 8.49 -0.87
CA TYR A 27 9.76 8.54 -2.32
C TYR A 27 10.76 9.46 -3.03
N PHE A 28 10.94 10.68 -2.52
CA PHE A 28 11.80 11.68 -3.13
C PHE A 28 13.28 11.29 -3.07
N LYS A 29 13.70 10.61 -2.00
CA LYS A 29 15.09 10.11 -1.86
C LYS A 29 15.49 9.09 -2.92
N GLN A 30 14.52 8.38 -3.50
CA GLN A 30 14.76 7.37 -4.54
C GLN A 30 14.88 7.98 -5.94
N LEU A 31 14.41 9.22 -6.12
CA LEU A 31 14.45 9.89 -7.42
C LEU A 31 15.86 10.40 -7.70
N LYS A 32 16.31 10.22 -8.94
CA LYS A 32 17.61 10.74 -9.37
C LYS A 32 17.53 12.23 -9.65
N ARG A 33 16.38 12.69 -10.14
CA ARG A 33 16.17 14.07 -10.58
C ARG A 33 14.83 14.61 -10.08
N PRO A 34 14.75 15.90 -9.70
CA PRO A 34 13.48 16.53 -9.32
C PRO A 34 12.37 16.42 -10.36
N HIS A 35 12.73 16.38 -11.64
CA HIS A 35 11.77 16.26 -12.74
C HIS A 35 10.98 14.94 -12.76
N GLU A 36 11.51 13.91 -12.08
CA GLU A 36 10.86 12.60 -11.96
C GLU A 36 9.70 12.62 -10.94
N ILE A 37 9.51 13.71 -10.20
CA ILE A 37 8.41 13.84 -9.24
C ILE A 37 7.07 13.80 -9.99
N ARG A 38 6.20 12.88 -9.58
CA ARG A 38 4.86 12.69 -10.14
C ARG A 38 3.88 12.36 -9.02
N TYR A 39 2.69 12.96 -9.05
CA TYR A 39 1.69 12.74 -8.01
C TYR A 39 1.22 11.28 -7.92
N LEU A 40 0.91 10.66 -9.07
CA LEU A 40 0.41 9.28 -9.09
C LEU A 40 1.47 8.26 -8.64
N ASP A 41 2.74 8.50 -8.94
CA ASP A 41 3.82 7.62 -8.49
C ASP A 41 4.07 7.77 -7.00
N TYR A 42 3.93 8.99 -6.46
CA TYR A 42 3.92 9.23 -5.01
C TYR A 42 2.77 8.47 -4.32
N LEU A 43 1.55 8.50 -4.87
CA LEU A 43 0.42 7.73 -4.32
C LEU A 43 0.68 6.23 -4.34
N LYS A 44 1.20 5.69 -5.44
CA LYS A 44 1.56 4.27 -5.55
C LYS A 44 2.65 3.90 -4.54
N PHE A 45 3.66 4.74 -4.37
CA PHE A 45 4.72 4.52 -3.38
C PHE A 45 4.18 4.47 -1.96
N CYS A 46 3.25 5.37 -1.61
CA CYS A 46 2.64 5.42 -0.29
C CYS A 46 1.66 4.27 -0.01
N ASN A 47 1.38 3.39 -0.99
CA ASN A 47 0.41 2.31 -0.89
C ASN A 47 -0.91 2.79 -0.27
N VAL A 48 -1.46 3.86 -0.84
CA VAL A 48 -2.62 4.58 -0.29
C VAL A 48 -3.90 3.76 -0.38
N HIS A 49 -4.83 4.06 0.53
CA HIS A 49 -6.20 3.56 0.49
C HIS A 49 -7.18 4.60 -0.05
N SER A 50 -8.29 4.17 -0.68
CA SER A 50 -9.22 5.13 -1.31
C SER A 50 -9.94 6.03 -0.31
N GLU A 51 -10.04 5.64 0.96
CA GLU A 51 -10.57 6.47 2.05
C GLU A 51 -9.65 7.66 2.39
N ASP A 52 -8.34 7.51 2.18
CA ASP A 52 -7.33 8.52 2.49
C ASP A 52 -7.19 9.58 1.38
N MET A 53 -8.01 9.54 0.32
CA MET A 53 -7.93 10.44 -0.83
C MET A 53 -7.74 11.91 -0.44
N ARG A 54 -8.61 12.43 0.44
CA ARG A 54 -8.57 13.85 0.86
C ARG A 54 -7.27 14.19 1.60
N LYS A 55 -6.77 13.25 2.40
CA LYS A 55 -5.53 13.42 3.17
C LYS A 55 -4.34 13.52 2.23
N TYR A 56 -4.21 12.63 1.25
CA TYR A 56 -3.11 12.65 0.30
C TYR A 56 -3.18 13.81 -0.70
N ASP A 57 -4.39 14.15 -1.19
CA ASP A 57 -4.58 15.34 -2.01
C ASP A 57 -4.17 16.62 -1.25
N SER A 58 -4.51 16.70 0.04
CA SER A 58 -4.11 17.82 0.91
C SER A 58 -2.61 17.83 1.17
N HIS A 59 -1.99 16.69 1.49
CA HIS A 59 -0.55 16.57 1.67
C HIS A 59 0.20 17.05 0.41
N TRP A 60 -0.25 16.61 -0.76
CA TRP A 60 0.35 17.03 -2.01
C TRP A 60 0.28 18.53 -2.20
N ARG A 61 -0.93 19.09 -2.15
CA ARG A 61 -1.17 20.50 -2.46
C ARG A 61 -0.60 21.46 -1.43
N ASN A 62 -0.76 21.14 -0.15
CA ASN A 62 -0.51 22.08 0.94
C ASN A 62 0.84 21.87 1.62
N VAL A 63 1.43 20.68 1.51
CA VAL A 63 2.71 20.36 2.15
C VAL A 63 3.80 20.21 1.09
N ILE A 64 3.65 19.25 0.16
CA ILE A 64 4.70 18.90 -0.79
C ILE A 64 4.93 20.03 -1.80
N LEU A 65 3.89 20.53 -2.47
CA LEU A 65 4.03 21.64 -3.42
C LEU A 65 4.57 22.91 -2.73
N ARG A 66 4.16 23.17 -1.49
CA ARG A 66 4.66 24.30 -0.71
C ARG A 66 6.13 24.14 -0.33
N ALA A 67 6.56 22.93 0.02
CA ALA A 67 7.96 22.64 0.30
C ALA A 67 8.84 22.83 -0.94
N LEU A 68 8.36 22.44 -2.12
CA LEU A 68 9.04 22.70 -3.39
C LEU A 68 9.15 24.20 -3.68
N GLN A 69 8.04 24.94 -3.53
CA GLN A 69 7.96 26.38 -3.75
C GLN A 69 8.89 27.17 -2.82
N ASN A 70 9.01 26.76 -1.56
CA ASN A 70 9.76 27.48 -0.53
C ASN A 70 11.15 26.87 -0.27
N SER A 71 11.64 26.04 -1.18
CA SER A 71 12.92 25.33 -1.00
C SER A 71 14.15 26.23 -1.12
N GLY A 72 14.04 27.39 -1.79
CA GLY A 72 15.18 28.24 -2.14
C GLY A 72 16.10 27.61 -3.20
N CYS A 73 15.69 26.48 -3.80
CA CYS A 73 16.40 25.79 -4.86
C CYS A 73 15.67 26.03 -6.18
N ALA A 74 16.30 26.75 -7.11
CA ALA A 74 15.68 27.12 -8.39
C ALA A 74 15.10 25.93 -9.18
N ILE A 75 15.76 24.77 -9.12
CA ILE A 75 15.29 23.54 -9.80
C ILE A 75 13.98 23.06 -9.18
N LEU A 76 13.85 23.08 -7.85
CA LEU A 76 12.63 22.65 -7.15
C LEU A 76 11.50 23.66 -7.31
N GLU A 77 11.80 24.96 -7.37
CA GLU A 77 10.82 26.01 -7.66
C GLU A 77 10.26 25.92 -9.09
N GLN A 78 11.12 25.55 -10.05
CA GLN A 78 10.70 25.22 -11.41
C GLN A 78 9.78 24.00 -11.42
N GLU A 79 10.13 22.95 -10.69
CA GLU A 79 9.30 21.74 -10.57
C GLU A 79 7.97 22.03 -9.87
N TYR A 80 7.91 22.89 -8.86
CA TYR A 80 6.66 23.39 -8.30
C TYR A 80 5.75 23.98 -9.38
N SER A 81 6.30 24.85 -10.23
CA SER A 81 5.53 25.52 -11.29
C SER A 81 4.98 24.54 -12.33
N ARG A 82 5.73 23.47 -12.64
CA ARG A 82 5.25 22.38 -13.50
C ARG A 82 4.15 21.59 -12.80
N LEU A 83 4.40 21.12 -11.58
CA LEU A 83 3.51 20.25 -10.83
C LEU A 83 2.21 20.93 -10.42
N ASP A 84 2.21 22.24 -10.12
CA ASP A 84 0.99 23.00 -9.85
C ASP A 84 0.10 23.11 -11.10
N LYS A 85 0.69 23.20 -12.29
CA LYS A 85 -0.06 23.17 -13.56
C LYS A 85 -0.64 21.79 -13.83
N GLU A 86 0.16 20.74 -13.68
CA GLU A 86 -0.30 19.34 -13.80
C GLU A 86 -1.42 19.05 -12.79
N TRP A 87 -1.26 19.47 -11.54
CA TRP A 87 -2.29 19.37 -10.52
C TRP A 87 -3.60 20.05 -10.93
N LYS A 88 -3.56 21.22 -11.55
CA LYS A 88 -4.79 21.90 -12.00
C LYS A 88 -5.39 21.28 -13.25
N LYS A 89 -4.58 20.71 -14.14
CA LYS A 89 -5.01 20.17 -15.43
C LYS A 89 -5.52 18.73 -15.33
N ASP A 90 -4.81 17.89 -14.59
CA ASP A 90 -4.97 16.43 -14.63
C ASP A 90 -5.99 15.96 -13.58
N VAL A 91 -7.08 16.71 -13.39
CA VAL A 91 -8.14 16.39 -12.42
C VAL A 91 -8.79 15.05 -12.77
N SER A 92 -9.13 14.85 -14.04
CA SER A 92 -9.77 13.63 -14.53
C SER A 92 -8.92 12.39 -14.28
N GLU A 93 -7.60 12.46 -14.50
CA GLU A 93 -6.71 11.32 -14.32
C GLU A 93 -6.59 10.94 -12.84
N ARG A 94 -6.55 11.93 -11.94
CA ARG A 94 -6.55 11.67 -10.49
C ARG A 94 -7.87 11.07 -10.01
N GLU A 95 -9.00 11.60 -10.48
CA GLU A 95 -10.32 11.04 -10.14
C GLU A 95 -10.46 9.60 -10.63
N GLN A 96 -9.94 9.31 -11.82
CA GLN A 96 -9.90 7.96 -12.35
C GLN A 96 -9.04 7.03 -11.47
N PHE A 97 -7.83 7.46 -11.09
CA PHE A 97 -6.97 6.68 -10.19
C PHE A 97 -7.69 6.32 -8.88
N TRP A 98 -8.32 7.28 -8.22
CA TRP A 98 -9.02 7.04 -6.96
C TRP A 98 -10.25 6.14 -7.11
N ARG A 99 -10.95 6.24 -8.25
CA ARG A 99 -12.07 5.36 -8.57
C ARG A 99 -11.62 3.92 -8.78
N GLU A 100 -10.58 3.72 -9.58
CA GLU A 100 -10.02 2.39 -9.85
C GLU A 100 -9.48 1.75 -8.57
N LEU A 101 -8.79 2.52 -7.72
CA LEU A 101 -8.33 2.05 -6.43
C LEU A 101 -9.48 1.57 -5.55
N ARG A 102 -10.56 2.36 -5.44
CA ARG A 102 -11.74 1.97 -4.67
C ARG A 102 -12.39 0.69 -5.18
N ILE A 103 -12.50 0.53 -6.50
CA ILE A 103 -13.05 -0.69 -7.11
C ILE A 103 -12.18 -1.89 -6.74
N ASN A 104 -10.87 -1.76 -6.89
CA ASN A 104 -9.92 -2.83 -6.56
C ASN A 104 -9.99 -3.21 -5.08
N GLU A 105 -10.14 -2.25 -4.17
CA GLU A 105 -10.30 -2.51 -2.73
C GLU A 105 -11.58 -3.29 -2.44
N ILE A 106 -12.72 -2.89 -3.02
CA ILE A 106 -14.00 -3.60 -2.87
C ILE A 106 -13.87 -5.03 -3.40
N GLU A 107 -13.29 -5.22 -4.58
CA GLU A 107 -13.10 -6.55 -5.17
C GLU A 107 -12.19 -7.44 -4.30
N GLN A 108 -11.14 -6.87 -3.71
CA GLN A 108 -10.26 -7.60 -2.79
C GLN A 108 -10.97 -7.99 -1.50
N ASP A 109 -11.80 -7.11 -0.94
CA ASP A 109 -12.57 -7.39 0.26
C ASP A 109 -13.65 -8.45 0.00
N ASP A 110 -14.35 -8.37 -1.13
CA ASP A 110 -15.32 -9.39 -1.56
C ASP A 110 -14.64 -10.75 -1.77
N ALA A 111 -13.47 -10.77 -2.42
CA ALA A 111 -12.71 -12.00 -2.62
C ALA A 111 -12.25 -12.61 -1.29
N ARG A 112 -11.80 -11.78 -0.34
CA ARG A 112 -11.42 -12.20 1.02
C ARG A 112 -12.61 -12.77 1.77
N PHE A 113 -13.73 -12.06 1.78
CA PHE A 113 -14.96 -12.49 2.44
C PHE A 113 -15.47 -13.82 1.87
N ASN A 114 -15.51 -13.96 0.55
CA ASN A 114 -15.92 -15.20 -0.10
C ASN A 114 -15.00 -16.36 0.25
N LYS A 115 -13.68 -16.13 0.32
CA LYS A 115 -12.73 -17.16 0.75
C LYS A 115 -12.99 -17.60 2.19
N GLU A 116 -13.16 -16.65 3.11
CA GLU A 116 -13.44 -16.92 4.52
C GLU A 116 -14.76 -17.68 4.70
N LEU A 117 -15.79 -17.30 3.94
CA LEU A 117 -17.08 -18.00 3.90
C LEU A 117 -16.91 -19.45 3.42
N MET A 118 -16.21 -19.66 2.31
CA MET A 118 -15.97 -21.01 1.77
C MET A 118 -15.17 -21.88 2.73
N ASP A 119 -14.18 -21.32 3.42
CA ASP A 119 -13.41 -22.03 4.43
C ASP A 119 -14.28 -22.37 5.66
N SER A 120 -15.20 -21.49 6.04
CA SER A 120 -16.17 -21.74 7.12
C SER A 120 -17.15 -22.86 6.76
N VAL A 121 -17.72 -22.84 5.55
CA VAL A 121 -18.63 -23.88 5.06
C VAL A 121 -17.93 -25.24 5.03
N LYS A 122 -16.69 -25.30 4.55
CA LYS A 122 -15.89 -26.53 4.55
C LYS A 122 -15.67 -27.08 5.96
N ARG A 123 -15.28 -26.22 6.90
CA ARG A 123 -15.10 -26.63 8.32
C ARG A 123 -16.41 -27.18 8.88
N ASN A 124 -17.52 -26.48 8.68
CA ASN A 124 -18.83 -26.92 9.16
C ASN A 124 -19.24 -28.28 8.54
N ALA A 125 -19.02 -28.48 7.24
CA ALA A 125 -19.32 -29.75 6.57
C ALA A 125 -18.47 -30.91 7.14
N VAL A 126 -17.18 -30.67 7.40
CA VAL A 126 -16.31 -31.65 8.06
C VAL A 126 -16.80 -31.97 9.47
N ASP A 127 -17.21 -30.97 10.25
CA ASP A 127 -17.73 -31.16 11.59
C ASP A 127 -19.03 -31.98 11.59
N GLN A 128 -19.95 -31.69 10.66
CA GLN A 128 -21.19 -32.47 10.50
C GLN A 128 -20.92 -33.92 10.12
N LEU A 129 -19.99 -34.18 9.20
CA LEU A 129 -19.59 -35.53 8.83
C LEU A 129 -18.97 -36.29 10.01
N ASN A 130 -18.09 -35.63 10.77
CA ASN A 130 -17.48 -36.22 11.97
C ASN A 130 -18.52 -36.55 13.05
N MET A 131 -19.50 -35.67 13.27
CA MET A 131 -20.59 -35.92 14.21
C MET A 131 -21.47 -37.10 13.78
N THR A 132 -21.82 -37.15 12.49
CA THR A 132 -22.62 -38.23 11.92
C THR A 132 -21.89 -39.57 12.01
N TYR A 133 -20.58 -39.58 11.71
CA TYR A 133 -19.76 -40.78 11.83
C TYR A 133 -19.71 -41.28 13.28
N LYS A 134 -19.49 -40.39 14.26
CA LYS A 134 -19.49 -40.76 15.69
C LYS A 134 -20.84 -41.31 16.15
N ASP A 135 -21.95 -40.70 15.74
CA ASP A 135 -23.29 -41.18 16.07
C ASP A 135 -23.53 -42.58 15.49
N PHE A 136 -23.13 -42.81 14.24
CA PHE A 136 -23.23 -44.11 13.60
C PHE A 136 -22.38 -45.18 14.29
N THR A 137 -21.11 -44.89 14.62
CA THR A 137 -20.24 -45.84 15.32
C THR A 137 -20.78 -46.17 16.70
N TRP A 138 -21.28 -45.16 17.44
CA TRP A 138 -21.86 -45.39 18.76
C TRP A 138 -23.10 -46.29 18.70
N LYS A 139 -23.97 -46.10 17.70
CA LYS A 139 -25.13 -46.97 17.47
C LYS A 139 -24.73 -48.41 17.15
N LEU A 140 -23.72 -48.61 16.30
CA LEU A 140 -23.22 -49.95 15.99
C LEU A 140 -22.64 -50.66 17.21
N ASP A 141 -21.85 -49.97 18.02
CA ASP A 141 -21.28 -50.51 19.26
C ASP A 141 -22.39 -50.92 20.25
N ALA A 142 -23.45 -50.11 20.35
CA ALA A 142 -24.59 -50.37 21.22
C ALA A 142 -25.49 -51.53 20.75
N GLU A 143 -25.72 -51.67 19.44
CA GLU A 143 -26.61 -52.71 18.87
C GLU A 143 -25.92 -54.07 18.70
N PHE A 144 -24.63 -54.09 18.37
CA PHE A 144 -23.93 -55.32 17.99
C PHE A 144 -22.78 -55.71 18.91
N GLY A 145 -22.48 -54.92 19.95
CA GLY A 145 -21.40 -55.20 20.90
C GLY A 145 -20.01 -55.25 20.25
N MET A 146 -19.86 -54.69 19.04
CA MET A 146 -18.56 -54.58 18.38
C MET A 146 -17.75 -53.52 19.11
N HIS A 147 -16.76 -53.91 19.92
CA HIS A 147 -15.75 -52.95 20.38
C HIS A 147 -14.92 -52.53 19.17
N SER A 148 -15.10 -51.29 18.71
CA SER A 148 -14.26 -50.70 17.66
C SER A 148 -12.78 -50.75 18.07
N ALA A 149 -12.05 -51.72 17.52
CA ALA A 149 -10.63 -51.96 17.78
C ALA A 149 -9.69 -51.00 17.02
N TYR A 150 -10.11 -49.76 16.78
CA TYR A 150 -9.28 -48.71 16.18
C TYR A 150 -9.13 -47.53 17.15
N VAL A 151 -8.46 -47.79 18.26
CA VAL A 151 -7.82 -46.74 19.06
C VAL A 151 -6.42 -46.54 18.50
N TYR A 152 -6.24 -45.38 17.84
CA TYR A 152 -4.99 -44.71 17.44
C TYR A 152 -3.66 -45.32 17.92
N ARG A 153 -2.78 -45.62 16.95
CA ARG A 153 -1.31 -45.45 17.06
C ARG A 153 -0.88 -44.31 16.14
#